data_AF-A0A8H6IBK4-F1
#
_entry.id   AF-A0A8H6IBK4-F1
#
_cell.length_a   1.000
_cell.length_b   1.000
_cell.length_c   1.000
_cell.angle_alpha   90.00
_cell.angle_beta   90.00
_cell.angle_gamma   90.00
#
_symmetry.space_group_name_H-M   'P 1'
#
loop_
_entity.id
_entity.type
_entity.pdbx_description
1 polymer ?
#
loop_
_entity_poly.entity_id
_entity_poly.type
_entity_poly.pdbx_seq_one_letter_code
_entity_poly.pdbx_strand_id
1 'polypeptide(L)'
;MRASIRVASQFRQPLIKFIGKRQFPSQPDVPHPHPQAPPDFQRVFGAQSSSTSATAKSESPKEESLVSSYSQFWEAPPRYWNYRAHVPEDAEIESIMSGGASST
;
A
#
# COMPACT_ATOMS: atom_id res chain seq x y z
N MET A 1 42.48 2.03 10.16
CA MET A 1 41.86 3.37 10.09
C MET A 1 40.93 3.60 11.30
N ARG A 2 41.47 4.08 12.44
CA ARG A 2 40.70 4.35 13.68
C ARG A 2 41.05 5.69 14.35
N ALA A 3 42.09 6.38 13.88
CA ALA A 3 42.56 7.64 14.46
C ALA A 3 41.67 8.84 14.04
N SER A 4 41.17 8.85 12.80
CA SER A 4 40.35 9.93 12.25
C SER A 4 38.98 10.09 12.91
N ILE A 5 38.34 8.99 13.33
CA ILE A 5 37.00 9.01 13.94
C ILE A 5 37.00 9.73 15.29
N ARG A 6 38.05 9.55 16.11
CA ARG A 6 38.13 10.17 17.44
C ARG A 6 38.34 11.69 17.38
N VAL A 7 39.16 12.16 16.44
CA VAL A 7 39.41 13.60 16.25
C VAL A 7 38.15 14.30 15.73
N ALA A 8 37.41 13.69 14.81
CA ALA A 8 36.16 14.26 14.30
C ALA A 8 35.07 14.40 15.38
N SER A 9 34.99 13.45 16.33
CA SER A 9 34.01 13.52 17.43
C SER A 9 34.25 14.63 18.46
N GLN A 10 35.47 15.21 18.52
CA GLN A 10 35.77 16.31 19.44
C GLN A 10 35.24 17.66 18.96
N PHE A 11 35.10 17.85 17.64
CA PHE A 11 34.72 19.14 17.04
C PHE A 11 33.36 19.10 16.32
N ARG A 12 32.84 17.92 16.01
CA ARG A 12 31.55 17.75 15.33
C ARG A 12 30.70 16.71 16.07
N GLN A 13 29.62 17.18 16.69
CA GLN A 13 28.60 16.29 17.21
C GLN A 13 27.68 15.88 16.04
N PRO A 14 27.53 14.58 15.73
CA PRO A 14 26.57 14.14 14.72
C PRO A 14 25.16 14.49 15.20
N LEU A 15 24.39 15.17 14.34
CA LEU A 15 22.98 15.51 14.61
C LEU A 15 22.09 14.27 14.70
N ILE A 16 22.50 13.17 14.06
CA ILE A 16 21.81 11.89 14.10
C ILE A 16 22.29 11.11 15.33
N LYS A 17 21.42 10.97 16.32
CA LYS A 17 21.62 10.08 17.46
C LYS A 17 21.02 8.73 17.13
N PHE A 18 21.83 7.69 16.99
CA PHE A 18 21.32 6.34 16.88
C PHE A 18 20.72 5.93 18.23
N ILE A 19 19.39 5.93 18.30
CA ILE A 19 18.61 5.54 19.50
C ILE A 19 18.70 4.02 19.66
N GLY A 20 19.84 3.50 20.09
CA GLY A 20 20.06 2.10 20.51
C GLY A 20 19.39 1.01 19.67
N LYS A 21 19.11 -0.13 20.30
CA LYS A 21 18.20 -1.14 19.73
C LYS A 21 16.77 -0.66 20.00
N ARG A 22 16.06 -0.23 18.97
CA ARG A 22 14.64 0.14 19.08
C ARG A 22 13.87 -1.10 19.55
N GLN A 23 13.41 -1.10 20.80
CA GLN A 23 12.44 -2.09 21.26
C GLN A 23 11.11 -1.70 20.64
N PHE A 24 10.70 -2.43 19.60
CA PHE A 24 9.33 -2.32 19.14
C PHE A 24 8.41 -2.85 20.25
N PRO A 25 7.28 -2.18 20.52
CA PRO A 25 6.30 -2.72 21.44
C PRO A 25 5.93 -4.13 20.95
N SER A 26 6.04 -5.11 21.84
CA SER A 26 5.74 -6.51 21.51
C SER A 26 4.25 -6.75 21.32
N GLN A 27 3.43 -5.85 21.86
CA GLN A 27 1.99 -5.90 21.74
C GLN A 27 1.54 -5.10 20.51
N PRO A 28 0.61 -5.66 19.72
CA PRO A 28 -0.02 -4.91 18.63
C PRO A 28 -0.77 -3.71 19.20
N ASP A 29 -0.74 -2.59 18.48
CA ASP A 29 -1.50 -1.41 18.84
C ASP A 29 -3.01 -1.70 18.77
N VAL A 30 -3.78 -1.17 19.71
CA VAL A 30 -5.23 -1.39 19.74
C VAL A 30 -5.87 -0.42 18.75
N PRO A 31 -6.72 -0.88 17.81
CA PRO A 31 -7.42 0.01 16.90
C PRO A 31 -8.28 1.01 17.69
N HIS A 32 -8.02 2.31 17.49
CA HIS A 32 -8.76 3.39 18.14
C HIS A 32 -9.61 4.16 17.12
N PRO A 33 -10.87 4.50 17.44
CA PRO A 33 -11.68 5.34 16.57
C PRO A 33 -11.06 6.74 16.45
N HIS A 34 -11.12 7.31 15.25
CA HIS A 34 -10.63 8.68 15.03
C HIS A 34 -11.49 9.69 15.81
N PRO A 35 -10.90 10.70 16.47
CA PRO A 35 -11.66 11.66 17.29
C PRO A 35 -12.68 12.49 16.49
N GLN A 36 -12.47 12.67 15.19
CA GLN A 36 -13.41 13.37 14.29
C GLN A 36 -14.28 12.40 13.47
N ALA A 37 -14.34 11.12 13.82
CA ALA A 37 -15.24 10.19 13.14
C ALA A 37 -16.70 10.57 13.43
N PRO A 38 -17.60 10.52 12.42
CA PRO A 38 -19.02 10.67 12.66
C PRO A 38 -19.52 9.67 13.72
N PRO A 39 -20.52 10.04 14.53
CA PRO A 39 -20.93 9.27 15.72
C PRO A 39 -21.34 7.82 15.39
N ASP A 40 -21.86 7.59 14.19
CA ASP A 40 -22.31 6.27 13.73
C ASP A 40 -21.16 5.26 13.59
N PHE A 41 -19.94 5.72 13.27
CA PHE A 41 -18.79 4.87 13.02
C PHE A 41 -17.97 4.52 14.27
N GLN A 42 -18.22 5.20 15.40
CA GLN A 42 -17.50 4.94 16.65
C GLN A 42 -17.84 3.56 17.23
N ARG A 43 -19.05 3.04 16.97
CA ARG A 43 -19.55 1.76 17.50
C ARG A 43 -18.97 0.53 16.79
N VAL A 44 -18.53 0.68 15.54
CA VAL A 44 -18.12 -0.44 14.68
C VAL A 44 -16.64 -0.80 14.87
N PHE A 45 -15.82 0.15 15.33
CA PHE A 45 -14.36 -0.01 15.46
C PHE A 45 -13.94 -1.12 16.43
N GLY A 46 -14.71 -1.36 17.51
CA GLY A 46 -14.39 -2.40 18.48
C GLY A 46 -14.72 -3.83 18.01
N ALA A 47 -15.65 -3.98 17.07
CA ALA A 47 -16.14 -5.29 16.62
C ALA A 47 -15.32 -5.88 15.46
N GLN A 48 -14.59 -5.06 14.70
CA GLN A 48 -13.78 -5.53 13.56
C GLN A 48 -12.43 -6.12 13.96
N SER A 49 -11.93 -5.89 15.18
CA SER A 49 -10.61 -6.38 15.62
C SER A 49 -10.59 -7.90 15.89
N SER A 50 -11.75 -8.53 16.08
CA SER A 50 -11.87 -9.99 16.24
C SER A 50 -12.15 -10.74 14.93
N SER A 51 -12.40 -10.02 13.81
CA SER A 51 -12.67 -10.62 12.50
C SER A 51 -11.60 -10.27 11.46
N THR A 52 -10.33 -10.55 11.74
CA THR A 52 -9.27 -10.61 10.71
C THR A 52 -9.40 -11.84 9.78
N SER A 53 -10.63 -12.25 9.49
CA SER A 53 -10.99 -13.29 8.52
C SER A 53 -12.30 -12.98 7.77
N ALA A 54 -12.73 -11.72 7.69
CA ALA A 54 -13.81 -11.29 6.80
C ALA A 54 -13.23 -10.59 5.58
N THR A 55 -12.56 -11.37 4.72
CA THR A 55 -12.45 -11.05 3.30
C THR A 55 -13.88 -10.86 2.80
N ALA A 56 -14.23 -9.65 2.35
CA ALA A 56 -15.51 -9.39 1.71
C ALA A 56 -15.59 -10.24 0.44
N LYS A 57 -16.15 -11.45 0.56
CA LYS A 57 -16.52 -12.29 -0.57
C LYS A 57 -17.69 -11.61 -1.27
N SER A 58 -17.39 -10.87 -2.33
CA SER A 58 -18.37 -10.66 -3.39
C SER A 58 -18.49 -12.00 -4.12
N GLU A 59 -19.55 -12.75 -3.83
CA GLU A 59 -19.92 -13.94 -4.58
C GLU A 59 -20.46 -13.51 -5.95
N SER A 60 -19.58 -13.52 -6.95
CA SER A 60 -19.98 -13.63 -8.35
C SER A 60 -20.10 -15.12 -8.71
N PRO A 61 -21.10 -15.51 -9.53
CA PRO A 61 -21.32 -16.92 -9.87
C PRO A 61 -20.12 -17.45 -10.66
N LYS A 62 -19.69 -18.66 -10.29
CA LYS A 62 -18.62 -19.41 -10.95
C LYS A 62 -19.02 -19.73 -12.38
N GLU A 63 -18.54 -18.94 -13.33
CA GLU A 63 -18.19 -19.46 -14.65
C GLU A 63 -16.71 -19.82 -14.65
N GLU A 64 -16.39 -20.99 -15.17
CA GLU A 64 -15.04 -21.54 -15.32
C GLU A 64 -14.24 -20.68 -16.29
N SER A 65 -13.77 -19.53 -15.82
CA SER A 65 -12.77 -18.75 -16.52
C SER A 65 -11.39 -19.19 -16.02
N LEU A 66 -10.51 -19.57 -16.95
CA LEU A 66 -9.07 -19.80 -16.75
C LEU A 66 -8.32 -18.52 -16.30
N VAL A 67 -9.00 -17.61 -15.61
CA VAL A 67 -8.52 -16.29 -15.25
C VAL A 67 -8.12 -16.34 -13.78
N SER A 68 -6.81 -16.34 -13.53
CA SER A 68 -6.26 -16.19 -12.19
C SER A 68 -6.63 -14.80 -11.65
N SER A 69 -7.63 -14.73 -10.78
CA SER A 69 -7.95 -13.51 -10.03
C SER A 69 -6.92 -13.31 -8.91
N TYR A 70 -6.22 -12.18 -8.91
CA TYR A 70 -5.26 -11.82 -7.86
C TYR A 70 -5.97 -11.02 -6.75
N SER A 71 -5.61 -11.28 -5.48
CA SER A 71 -6.25 -10.61 -4.35
C SER A 71 -5.62 -9.25 -4.05
N GLN A 72 -4.30 -9.16 -4.25
CA GLN A 72 -3.53 -7.95 -4.08
C GLN A 72 -2.78 -7.60 -5.36
N PHE A 73 -2.63 -6.30 -5.63
CA PHE A 73 -1.98 -5.79 -6.83
C PHE A 73 -0.55 -6.34 -7.04
N TRP A 74 0.22 -6.52 -5.97
CA TRP A 74 1.60 -7.03 -6.04
C TRP A 74 1.70 -8.54 -6.28
N GLU A 75 0.59 -9.28 -6.20
CA GLU A 75 0.55 -10.71 -6.55
C GLU A 75 0.46 -10.91 -8.07
N ALA A 76 0.02 -9.88 -8.80
CA ALA A 76 -0.07 -9.92 -10.25
C ALA A 76 1.34 -9.95 -10.87
N PRO A 77 1.52 -10.67 -11.99
CA PRO A 77 2.79 -10.73 -12.70
C PRO A 77 3.38 -9.33 -13.00
N PRO A 78 4.70 -9.14 -12.88
CA PRO A 78 5.35 -7.82 -13.02
C PRO A 78 5.06 -7.09 -14.33
N ARG A 79 4.67 -7.79 -15.38
CA ARG A 79 4.25 -7.19 -16.66
C ARG A 79 3.03 -6.29 -16.57
N TYR A 80 2.19 -6.45 -15.53
CA TYR A 80 0.96 -5.68 -15.36
C TYR A 80 1.16 -4.39 -14.56
N TRP A 81 2.24 -4.28 -13.77
CA TRP A 81 2.48 -3.10 -12.92
C TRP A 81 3.80 -2.40 -13.19
N ASN A 82 4.77 -3.05 -13.85
CA ASN A 82 5.92 -2.35 -14.38
C ASN A 82 5.46 -1.51 -15.57
N TYR A 83 5.42 -0.20 -15.37
CA TYR A 83 5.16 0.74 -16.44
C TYR A 83 6.19 0.55 -17.55
N ARG A 84 5.75 0.03 -18.70
CA ARG A 84 6.51 0.12 -19.93
C ARG A 84 6.19 1.49 -20.51
N ALA A 85 7.19 2.36 -20.56
CA ALA A 85 7.10 3.64 -21.25
C ALA A 85 6.97 3.39 -22.75
N HIS A 86 5.76 3.07 -23.19
CA HIS A 86 5.36 3.10 -24.58
C HIS A 86 4.84 4.50 -24.88
N VAL A 87 5.29 5.10 -25.98
CA VAL A 87 4.70 6.34 -26.48
C VAL A 87 3.51 5.94 -27.32
N PRO A 88 2.27 6.30 -26.92
CA PRO A 88 1.08 5.94 -27.69
C PRO A 88 1.13 6.60 -29.07
N GLU A 89 0.68 5.87 -30.09
CA GLU A 89 0.53 6.40 -31.45
C GLU A 89 -0.70 7.31 -31.53
N ASP A 90 -0.75 8.21 -32.53
CA ASP A 90 -1.83 9.21 -32.65
C ASP A 90 -3.23 8.57 -32.70
N ALA A 91 -3.38 7.40 -33.33
CA ALA A 91 -4.63 6.66 -33.38
C ALA A 91 -5.06 6.12 -31.99
N GLU A 92 -4.09 5.73 -31.15
CA GLU A 92 -4.35 5.28 -29.78
C GLU A 92 -4.77 6.47 -28.90
N ILE A 93 -4.10 7.61 -29.08
CA ILE A 93 -4.44 8.87 -28.40
C ILE A 93 -5.86 9.30 -28.77
N GLU A 94 -6.23 9.26 -30.05
CA GLU A 94 -7.58 9.57 -30.51
C GLU A 94 -8.62 8.60 -29.94
N SER A 95 -8.31 7.31 -29.86
CA SER A 95 -9.19 6.30 -29.25
C SER A 95 -9.41 6.54 -27.75
N ILE A 96 -8.37 6.92 -27.01
CA ILE A 96 -8.45 7.27 -25.59
C ILE A 96 -9.23 8.56 -25.40
N MET A 97 -8.94 9.59 -26.20
CA MET A 97 -9.57 10.91 -26.09
C MET A 97 -11.04 10.92 -26.51
N SER A 98 -11.41 10.10 -27.50
CA SER A 98 -12.80 9.89 -27.91
C SER A 98 -13.61 9.09 -26.89
N GLY A 99 -12.96 8.61 -25.81
CA GLY A 99 -13.61 7.93 -24.69
C GLY A 99 -14.10 6.52 -25.03
N GLY A 100 -13.68 5.95 -26.16
CA GLY A 100 -13.99 4.57 -26.58
C GLY A 100 -15.49 4.21 -26.69
N ALA A 101 -16.41 5.17 -26.50
CA ALA A 101 -17.84 4.94 -26.39
C ALA A 101 -18.61 5.13 -27.71
N SER A 102 -17.93 5.41 -28.83
CA SER A 102 -18.56 5.32 -30.15
C SER A 102 -18.61 3.86 -30.60
N SER A 103 -19.55 3.10 -30.03
CA SER A 103 -20.01 1.84 -30.60
C SER A 103 -21.37 2.08 -31.24
N THR A 104 -21.46 1.72 -32.53
CA THR A 104 -22.67 1.46 -33.36
C THR A 104 -23.65 2.60 -33.59
#